data_AF-A0A8J2T2H6-F1
#
_entry.id   AF-A0A8J2T2H6-F1
#
_cell.length_a   1.000
_cell.length_b   1.000
_cell.length_c   1.000
_cell.angle_alpha   90.00
_cell.angle_beta   90.00
_cell.angle_gamma   90.00
#
_symmetry.space_group_name_H-M   'P 1'
#
loop_
_entity.id
_entity.type
_entity.pdbx_description
1 polymer ?
#
loop_
_entity_poly.entity_id
_entity_poly.type
_entity_poly.pdbx_seq_one_letter_code
_entity_poly.pdbx_strand_id
1 'polypeptide(L)'
;MATIATQKRMNLEMNALQLKSDWHTRQMIIERKRLSDLEGALRKADEQIAHFRLSTKNTAVDLLNQHRFTLRPAKARTDGIDPSKLAEISRKKLISSFEHRLNHMHIRLSQSENYNEKLRLQINSVRRHRMSSGKSRAKIEQSIREVNCRVEKVLERSYAISETRDKVVKQLRELHQSQAEDRATFSKKMKSLSEFIDQQNREFEESMAAAAASSVTHNNGLGEEPLTRGLMTIEEETKKAGLVEELAKQIANEKEVMQHTKDKIFLYRTSFAELKRVSGINALGDIVRKYVKSEEEAFSLFNYVQAQNQETDWTLKRRARLEAEICTYEDKLSEEETQRADAMADLQGKWRSAKENADECKYAALEAQQALEQIARKIQSFFFKIQCDQLVALAHDASGNKGGQRVIFNRSGGSLALLSGQGVTKSNILAYAELIEQRALEIMSDFNRRISSREKCASGHTLEPSRSLTTATSQDYMYPPDMEEDDNESAKDVNRRPVGLEEIRRHTAARISQKR
;
A
#
# COMPACT_ATOMS: atom_id res chain seq x y z
N MET A 1 131.34 47.73 -6.52
CA MET A 1 130.13 48.13 -7.28
C MET A 1 129.19 46.96 -7.57
N ALA A 2 129.66 45.82 -8.11
CA ALA A 2 128.81 44.67 -8.44
C ALA A 2 128.11 43.98 -7.24
N THR A 3 128.77 43.92 -6.08
CA THR A 3 128.24 43.33 -4.83
C THR A 3 127.10 44.11 -4.18
N ILE A 4 127.03 45.43 -4.41
CA ILE A 4 125.97 46.30 -3.85
C ILE A 4 124.69 46.17 -4.69
N ALA A 5 124.82 45.99 -6.00
CA ALA A 5 123.69 45.80 -6.91
C ALA A 5 123.00 44.44 -6.71
N THR A 6 123.77 43.38 -6.49
CA THR A 6 123.22 42.05 -6.17
C THR A 6 122.54 42.03 -4.81
N GLN A 7 123.11 42.68 -3.79
CA GLN A 7 122.48 42.83 -2.47
C GLN A 7 121.15 43.60 -2.54
N LYS A 8 121.09 44.69 -3.34
CA LYS A 8 119.85 45.45 -3.55
C LYS A 8 118.77 44.62 -4.26
N ARG A 9 119.14 43.81 -5.26
CA ARG A 9 118.22 42.90 -5.96
C ARG A 9 117.69 41.81 -5.02
N MET A 10 118.56 41.21 -4.21
CA MET A 10 118.17 40.23 -3.20
C MET A 10 117.22 40.85 -2.16
N ASN A 11 117.48 42.08 -1.70
CA ASN A 11 116.57 42.78 -0.79
C ASN A 11 115.21 43.10 -1.43
N LEU A 12 115.16 43.44 -2.72
CA LEU A 12 113.90 43.65 -3.45
C LEU A 12 113.09 42.35 -3.60
N GLU A 13 113.75 41.24 -3.93
CA GLU A 13 113.12 39.92 -4.02
C GLU A 13 112.63 39.43 -2.65
N MET A 14 113.43 39.66 -1.58
CA MET A 14 113.02 39.36 -0.20
C MET A 14 111.81 40.20 0.22
N ASN A 15 111.78 41.50 -0.09
CA ASN A 15 110.63 42.36 0.19
C ASN A 15 109.37 41.91 -0.59
N ALA A 16 109.51 41.49 -1.85
CA ALA A 16 108.40 40.99 -2.65
C ALA A 16 107.82 39.66 -2.09
N LEU A 17 108.69 38.76 -1.61
CA LEU A 17 108.28 37.53 -0.94
C LEU A 17 107.61 37.81 0.42
N GLN A 18 108.10 38.78 1.19
CA GLN A 18 107.46 39.23 2.43
C GLN A 18 106.06 39.80 2.17
N LEU A 19 105.90 40.67 1.18
CA LEU A 19 104.59 41.20 0.75
C LEU A 19 103.61 40.09 0.33
N LYS A 20 104.10 39.08 -0.39
CA LYS A 20 103.29 37.91 -0.78
C LYS A 20 102.92 37.03 0.41
N SER A 21 103.85 36.81 1.34
CA SER A 21 103.61 36.10 2.60
C SER A 21 102.55 36.81 3.47
N ASP A 22 102.64 38.13 3.60
CA ASP A 22 101.67 38.95 4.32
C ASP A 22 100.29 38.91 3.66
N TRP A 23 100.24 38.94 2.32
CA TRP A 23 99.01 38.79 1.56
C TRP A 23 98.35 37.42 1.81
N HIS A 24 99.11 36.32 1.72
CA HIS A 24 98.60 34.99 2.02
C HIS A 24 98.15 34.85 3.48
N THR A 25 98.88 35.45 4.42
CA THR A 25 98.50 35.46 5.84
C THR A 25 97.18 36.20 6.05
N ARG A 26 96.99 37.36 5.41
CA ARG A 26 95.71 38.09 5.43
C ARG A 26 94.57 37.28 4.81
N GLN A 27 94.80 36.66 3.65
CA GLN A 27 93.80 35.79 3.02
C GLN A 27 93.44 34.59 3.89
N MET A 28 94.42 33.94 4.50
CA MET A 28 94.21 32.86 5.47
C MET A 28 93.36 33.30 6.66
N ILE A 29 93.62 34.49 7.22
CA ILE A 29 92.82 35.03 8.32
C ILE A 29 91.38 35.32 7.87
N ILE A 30 91.18 35.88 6.68
CA ILE A 30 89.86 36.17 6.11
C ILE A 30 89.06 34.88 5.89
N GLU A 31 89.66 33.87 5.25
CA GLU A 31 89.00 32.58 5.02
C GLU A 31 88.74 31.82 6.32
N ARG A 32 89.64 31.90 7.30
CA ARG A 32 89.40 31.34 8.64
C ARG A 32 88.21 31.99 9.33
N LYS A 33 88.08 33.32 9.21
CA LYS A 33 86.92 34.05 9.73
C LYS A 33 85.64 33.65 9.00
N ARG A 34 85.68 33.57 7.66
CA ARG A 34 84.55 33.12 6.84
C ARG A 34 84.09 31.71 7.20
N LEU A 35 85.01 30.77 7.39
CA LEU A 35 84.70 29.42 7.84
C LEU A 35 84.06 29.42 9.24
N SER A 36 84.59 30.22 10.17
CA SER A 36 83.99 30.37 11.50
C SER A 36 82.56 30.94 11.45
N ASP A 37 82.31 31.91 10.58
CA ASP A 37 80.98 32.50 10.40
C ASP A 37 80.00 31.49 9.78
N LEU A 38 80.45 30.69 8.80
CA LEU A 38 79.67 29.61 8.20
C LEU A 38 79.37 28.48 9.19
N GLU A 39 80.35 28.07 10.00
CA GLU A 39 80.13 27.10 11.09
C GLU A 39 79.12 27.63 12.11
N GLY A 40 79.19 28.91 12.46
CA GLY A 40 78.22 29.57 13.34
C GLY A 40 76.81 29.58 12.74
N ALA A 41 76.68 29.85 11.43
CA ALA A 41 75.41 29.78 10.73
C ALA A 41 74.85 28.35 10.66
N LEU A 42 75.71 27.35 10.43
CA LEU A 42 75.33 25.95 10.37
C LEU A 42 74.81 25.46 11.73
N ARG A 43 75.48 25.80 12.84
CA ARG A 43 74.98 25.49 14.20
C ARG A 43 73.62 26.11 14.48
N LYS A 44 73.42 27.39 14.12
CA LYS A 44 72.11 28.05 14.29
C LYS A 44 71.02 27.37 13.47
N ALA A 45 71.33 26.95 12.24
CA ALA A 45 70.40 26.20 11.41
C ALA A 45 70.06 24.84 12.03
N ASP A 46 71.05 24.11 12.55
CA ASP A 46 70.83 22.84 13.24
C ASP A 46 69.99 22.99 14.52
N GLU A 47 70.23 24.04 15.32
CA GLU A 47 69.43 24.37 16.50
C GLU A 47 67.96 24.67 16.13
N GLN A 48 67.74 25.46 15.06
CA GLN A 48 66.40 25.74 14.55
C GLN A 48 65.71 24.46 14.05
N ILE A 49 66.41 23.61 13.30
CA ILE A 49 65.88 22.32 12.82
C ILE A 49 65.53 21.43 14.01
N ALA A 50 66.37 21.35 15.04
CA ALA A 50 66.11 20.59 16.26
C ALA A 50 64.87 21.12 17.00
N HIS A 51 64.74 22.43 17.14
CA HIS A 51 63.56 23.07 17.74
C HIS A 51 62.29 22.76 16.96
N PHE A 52 62.29 22.90 15.63
CA PHE A 52 61.13 22.57 14.80
C PHE A 52 60.76 21.09 14.90
N ARG A 53 61.74 20.18 14.90
CA ARG A 53 61.51 18.74 15.10
C ARG A 53 60.84 18.45 16.45
N LEU A 54 61.33 19.06 17.52
CA LEU A 54 60.76 18.87 18.86
C LEU A 54 59.34 19.46 18.96
N SER A 55 59.14 20.67 18.46
CA SER A 55 57.82 21.32 18.41
C SER A 55 56.83 20.46 17.65
N THR A 56 57.21 19.98 16.46
CA THR A 56 56.36 19.13 15.60
C THR A 56 56.03 17.81 16.29
N LYS A 57 57.00 17.20 16.98
CA LYS A 57 56.81 15.98 17.76
C LYS A 57 55.80 16.21 18.89
N ASN A 58 55.92 17.30 19.64
CA ASN A 58 54.98 17.61 20.72
C ASN A 58 53.56 17.84 20.20
N THR A 59 53.38 18.62 19.13
CA THR A 59 52.07 18.83 18.51
C THR A 59 51.46 17.51 18.02
N ALA A 60 52.26 16.63 17.41
CA ALA A 60 51.79 15.31 16.98
C ALA A 60 51.39 14.40 18.16
N VAL A 61 52.13 14.45 19.27
CA VAL A 61 51.78 13.72 20.50
C VAL A 61 50.45 14.21 21.06
N ASP A 62 50.23 15.52 21.11
CA ASP A 62 48.99 16.10 21.61
C ASP A 62 47.80 15.69 20.75
N LEU A 63 47.95 15.76 19.41
CA LEU A 63 46.92 15.31 18.47
C LEU A 63 46.61 13.81 18.60
N LEU A 64 47.61 12.97 18.87
CA LEU A 64 47.41 11.54 19.08
C LEU A 64 46.72 11.22 20.42
N ASN A 65 46.86 12.09 21.42
CA ASN A 65 46.26 11.91 22.75
C ASN A 65 44.87 12.55 22.90
N GLN A 66 44.54 13.59 22.12
CA GLN A 66 43.28 14.36 22.23
C GLN A 66 42.01 13.50 22.26
N HIS A 67 41.99 12.39 21.52
CA HIS A 67 40.82 11.52 21.44
C HIS A 67 41.08 10.09 21.90
N ARG A 68 42.23 9.86 22.56
CA ARG A 68 42.64 8.54 23.03
C ARG A 68 42.98 8.62 24.51
N PHE A 69 42.09 8.07 25.34
CA PHE A 69 42.32 7.92 26.78
C PHE A 69 43.28 6.75 27.03
N THR A 70 44.52 6.83 26.53
CA THR A 70 45.56 5.85 26.83
C THR A 70 46.34 6.26 28.06
N LEU A 71 46.46 5.36 29.04
CA LEU A 71 47.24 5.54 30.28
C LEU A 71 48.72 5.90 30.05
N ARG A 72 49.25 5.64 28.85
CA ARG A 72 50.62 6.01 28.45
C ARG A 72 50.56 7.05 27.31
N PRO A 73 51.22 8.21 27.45
CA PRO A 73 51.22 9.23 26.41
C PRO A 73 51.92 8.72 25.14
N ALA A 74 51.43 9.14 23.97
CA ALA A 74 51.90 8.68 22.66
C ALA A 74 53.38 9.00 22.30
N LYS A 75 54.19 9.49 23.25
CA LYS A 75 55.61 9.87 23.05
C LYS A 75 56.45 8.77 22.41
N ALA A 76 56.22 7.51 22.77
CA ALA A 76 56.93 6.35 22.21
C ALA A 76 56.49 5.99 20.78
N ARG A 77 55.30 6.42 20.34
CA ARG A 77 54.77 6.15 19.00
C ARG A 77 55.18 7.21 17.98
N THR A 78 55.51 8.42 18.45
CA THR A 78 55.95 9.55 17.64
C THR A 78 57.45 9.58 17.38
N ASP A 79 58.20 8.56 17.83
CA ASP A 79 59.65 8.51 17.70
C ASP A 79 60.06 7.83 16.39
N GLY A 80 59.76 8.49 15.27
CA GLY A 80 60.01 7.99 13.92
C GLY A 80 60.19 9.11 12.91
N ILE A 81 60.39 8.73 11.64
CA ILE A 81 60.82 9.62 10.55
C ILE A 81 59.79 10.74 10.26
N ASP A 82 58.49 10.53 10.51
CA ASP A 82 57.44 11.54 10.32
C ASP A 82 56.28 11.41 11.35
N PRO A 83 56.36 12.05 12.53
CA PRO A 83 55.28 11.99 13.54
C PRO A 83 53.98 12.65 13.06
N SER A 84 54.04 13.66 12.20
CA SER A 84 52.86 14.36 11.66
C SER A 84 51.99 13.46 10.78
N LYS A 85 52.60 12.70 9.86
CA LYS A 85 51.87 11.77 8.99
C LYS A 85 51.18 10.67 9.81
N LEU A 86 51.83 10.18 10.87
CA LEU A 86 51.24 9.20 11.77
C LEU A 86 50.01 9.77 12.51
N ALA A 87 50.09 11.02 12.98
CA ALA A 87 48.96 11.71 13.60
C ALA A 87 47.79 11.87 12.62
N GLU A 88 48.06 12.25 11.37
CA GLU A 88 47.04 12.35 10.32
C GLU A 88 46.38 11.01 10.01
N ILE A 89 47.16 9.92 9.85
CA ILE A 89 46.62 8.59 9.59
C ILE A 89 45.74 8.12 10.75
N SER A 90 46.19 8.34 12.00
CA SER A 90 45.42 8.00 13.19
C SER A 90 44.12 8.80 13.25
N ARG A 91 44.15 10.10 12.94
CA ARG A 91 42.97 10.96 12.87
C ARG A 91 41.99 10.48 11.79
N LYS A 92 42.47 10.15 10.59
CA LYS A 92 41.62 9.60 9.50
C LYS A 92 40.93 8.30 9.91
N LYS A 93 41.66 7.38 10.56
CA LYS A 93 41.08 6.14 11.09
C LYS A 93 40.00 6.41 12.15
N LEU A 94 40.23 7.39 13.02
CA LEU A 94 39.26 7.79 14.03
C LEU A 94 38.00 8.41 13.42
N ILE A 95 38.15 9.27 12.42
CA ILE A 95 37.03 9.84 11.66
C ILE A 95 36.20 8.72 11.03
N SER A 96 36.84 7.80 10.31
CA SER A 96 36.15 6.65 9.70
C SER A 96 35.44 5.77 10.74
N SER A 97 36.05 5.57 11.93
CA SER A 97 35.40 4.86 13.04
C SER A 97 34.18 5.60 13.57
N PHE A 98 34.24 6.93 13.72
CA PHE A 98 33.11 7.73 14.18
C PHE A 98 32.00 7.81 13.12
N GLU A 99 32.34 7.94 11.84
CA GLU A 99 31.40 7.86 10.73
C GLU A 99 30.69 6.51 10.71
N HIS A 100 31.43 5.40 10.87
CA HIS A 100 30.83 4.07 10.96
C HIS A 100 29.88 3.95 12.16
N ARG A 101 30.29 4.45 13.34
CA ARG A 101 29.45 4.44 14.54
C ARG A 101 28.21 5.31 14.37
N LEU A 102 28.35 6.48 13.75
CA LEU A 102 27.26 7.40 13.45
C LEU A 102 26.27 6.76 12.48
N ASN A 103 26.75 6.16 11.39
CA ASN A 103 25.92 5.42 10.43
C ASN A 103 25.19 4.27 11.11
N HIS A 104 25.85 3.52 12.00
CA HIS A 104 25.19 2.46 12.76
C HIS A 104 24.10 3.01 13.71
N MET A 105 24.32 4.17 14.34
CA MET A 105 23.29 4.86 15.13
C MET A 105 22.13 5.36 14.28
N HIS A 106 22.38 5.90 13.08
CA HIS A 106 21.33 6.30 12.15
C HIS A 106 20.49 5.10 11.69
N ILE A 107 21.13 3.99 11.31
CA ILE A 107 20.43 2.76 10.96
C ILE A 107 19.54 2.29 12.12
N ARG A 108 20.07 2.30 13.35
CA ARG A 108 19.30 1.92 14.55
C ARG A 108 18.13 2.86 14.82
N LEU A 109 18.33 4.18 14.63
CA LEU A 109 17.27 5.17 14.76
C LEU A 109 16.16 4.89 13.75
N SER A 110 16.49 4.73 12.47
CA SER A 110 15.52 4.41 11.43
C SER A 110 14.81 3.07 11.68
N GLN A 111 15.52 2.05 12.19
CA GLN A 111 14.88 0.79 12.60
C GLN A 111 13.88 1.00 13.74
N SER A 112 14.22 1.82 14.74
CA SER A 112 13.33 2.17 15.85
C SER A 112 12.13 2.99 15.39
N GLU A 113 12.32 3.92 14.46
CA GLU A 113 11.24 4.73 13.87
C GLU A 113 10.25 3.85 13.10
N ASN A 114 10.76 2.95 12.25
CA ASN A 114 9.94 1.97 11.55
C ASN A 114 9.18 1.05 12.51
N TYR A 115 9.82 0.62 13.60
CA TYR A 115 9.15 -0.18 14.63
C TYR A 115 8.04 0.60 15.34
N ASN A 116 8.30 1.86 15.68
CA ASN A 116 7.30 2.75 16.27
C ASN A 116 6.13 3.02 15.33
N GLU A 117 6.38 3.16 14.02
CA GLU A 117 5.34 3.29 13.01
C GLU A 117 4.47 2.03 12.95
N LYS A 118 5.07 0.84 12.94
CA LYS A 118 4.33 -0.43 13.01
C LYS A 118 3.46 -0.52 14.27
N LEU A 119 3.98 -0.14 15.43
CA LEU A 119 3.20 -0.09 16.67
C LEU A 119 2.04 0.91 16.58
N ARG A 120 2.26 2.09 15.98
CA ARG A 120 1.19 3.08 15.76
C ARG A 120 0.08 2.53 14.86
N LEU A 121 0.45 1.83 13.78
CA LEU A 121 -0.52 1.19 12.89
C LEU A 121 -1.31 0.09 13.61
N GLN A 122 -0.64 -0.74 14.43
CA GLN A 122 -1.31 -1.75 15.26
C GLN A 122 -2.27 -1.11 16.27
N ILE A 123 -1.84 -0.05 16.98
CA ILE A 123 -2.70 0.71 17.90
C ILE A 123 -3.90 1.28 17.17
N ASN A 124 -3.73 1.85 15.98
CA ASN A 124 -4.83 2.39 15.19
C ASN A 124 -5.79 1.29 14.70
N SER A 125 -5.27 0.11 14.34
CA SER A 125 -6.09 -1.06 14.02
C SER A 125 -6.94 -1.48 15.23
N VAL A 126 -6.31 -1.65 16.39
CA VAL A 126 -7.01 -2.03 17.64
C VAL A 126 -8.03 -0.96 18.06
N ARG A 127 -7.71 0.33 17.90
CA ARG A 127 -8.67 1.43 18.15
C ARG A 127 -9.89 1.34 17.24
N ARG A 128 -9.69 1.10 15.94
CA ARG A 128 -10.81 0.90 14.98
C ARG A 128 -11.66 -0.31 15.37
N HIS A 129 -11.04 -1.43 15.71
CA HIS A 129 -11.76 -2.60 16.21
C HIS A 129 -12.54 -2.29 17.48
N ARG A 130 -11.93 -1.64 18.47
CA ARG A 130 -12.63 -1.23 19.71
C ARG A 130 -13.82 -0.33 19.43
N MET A 131 -13.70 0.64 18.52
CA MET A 131 -14.79 1.52 18.14
C MET A 131 -15.92 0.75 17.44
N SER A 132 -15.59 -0.19 16.55
CA SER A 132 -16.58 -1.06 15.90
C SER A 132 -17.31 -1.94 16.92
N SER A 133 -16.55 -2.63 17.79
CA SER A 133 -17.12 -3.44 18.87
C SER A 133 -17.96 -2.62 19.85
N GLY A 134 -17.56 -1.39 20.16
CA GLY A 134 -18.34 -0.46 20.98
C GLY A 134 -19.68 -0.10 20.33
N LYS A 135 -19.69 0.20 19.03
CA LYS A 135 -20.94 0.44 18.27
C LYS A 135 -21.84 -0.80 18.27
N SER A 136 -21.29 -1.99 18.06
CA SER A 136 -22.06 -3.24 18.10
C SER A 136 -22.63 -3.51 19.50
N ARG A 137 -21.85 -3.27 20.55
CA ARG A 137 -22.32 -3.41 21.94
C ARG A 137 -23.47 -2.44 22.23
N ALA A 138 -23.35 -1.17 21.84
CA ALA A 138 -24.42 -0.19 22.04
C ALA A 138 -25.73 -0.60 21.35
N LYS A 139 -25.66 -1.16 20.13
CA LYS A 139 -26.83 -1.71 19.42
C LYS A 139 -27.44 -2.90 20.17
N ILE A 140 -26.62 -3.82 20.66
CA ILE A 140 -27.08 -4.99 21.41
C ILE A 140 -27.74 -4.54 22.73
N GLU A 141 -27.14 -3.60 23.46
CA GLU A 141 -27.73 -3.03 24.67
C GLU A 141 -29.06 -2.33 24.40
N GLN A 142 -29.19 -1.60 23.28
CA GLN A 142 -30.45 -1.01 22.87
C GLN A 142 -31.51 -2.10 22.60
N SER A 143 -31.16 -3.15 21.86
CA SER A 143 -32.06 -4.29 21.61
C SER A 143 -32.51 -4.96 22.90
N ILE A 144 -31.60 -5.16 23.87
CA ILE A 144 -31.93 -5.72 25.19
C ILE A 144 -32.92 -4.80 25.92
N ARG A 145 -32.72 -3.47 25.89
CA ARG A 145 -33.67 -2.51 26.50
C ARG A 145 -35.04 -2.57 25.83
N GLU A 146 -35.09 -2.67 24.51
CA GLU A 146 -36.35 -2.80 23.77
C GLU A 146 -37.08 -4.09 24.11
N VAL A 147 -36.37 -5.21 24.22
CA VAL A 147 -36.93 -6.50 24.64
C VAL A 147 -37.46 -6.42 26.07
N ASN A 148 -36.72 -5.84 27.01
CA ASN A 148 -37.18 -5.67 28.39
C ASN A 148 -38.46 -4.81 28.46
N CYS A 149 -38.55 -3.72 27.70
CA CYS A 149 -39.77 -2.91 27.61
C CYS A 149 -40.95 -3.70 27.01
N ARG A 150 -40.70 -4.58 26.03
CA ARG A 150 -41.75 -5.47 25.49
C ARG A 150 -42.20 -6.50 26.54
N VAL A 151 -41.27 -7.08 27.31
CA VAL A 151 -41.59 -8.02 28.39
C VAL A 151 -42.45 -7.33 29.45
N GLU A 152 -42.08 -6.12 29.87
CA GLU A 152 -42.87 -5.34 30.83
C GLU A 152 -44.30 -5.08 30.34
N LYS A 153 -44.47 -4.67 29.07
CA LYS A 153 -45.80 -4.49 28.46
C LYS A 153 -46.62 -5.78 28.42
N VAL A 154 -45.99 -6.92 28.16
CA VAL A 154 -46.68 -8.22 28.17
C VAL A 154 -47.07 -8.62 29.59
N LEU A 155 -46.22 -8.35 30.58
CA LEU A 155 -46.53 -8.57 31.99
C LEU A 155 -47.69 -7.69 32.44
N GLU A 156 -47.70 -6.40 32.12
CA GLU A 156 -48.82 -5.49 32.42
C GLU A 156 -50.15 -5.99 31.83
N ARG A 157 -50.15 -6.40 30.56
CA ARG A 157 -51.33 -7.01 29.92
C ARG A 157 -51.76 -8.29 30.63
N SER A 158 -50.81 -9.12 31.03
CA SER A 158 -51.06 -10.37 31.74
C SER A 158 -51.65 -10.11 33.14
N TYR A 159 -51.15 -9.08 33.84
CA TYR A 159 -51.72 -8.64 35.12
C TYR A 159 -53.16 -8.15 34.95
N ALA A 160 -53.45 -7.33 33.94
CA ALA A 160 -54.80 -6.87 33.64
C ALA A 160 -55.77 -8.03 33.32
N ILE A 161 -55.31 -9.03 32.56
CA ILE A 161 -56.09 -10.24 32.27
C ILE A 161 -56.29 -11.08 33.54
N SER A 162 -55.28 -11.21 34.38
CA SER A 162 -55.43 -11.93 35.66
C SER A 162 -56.44 -11.24 36.57
N GLU A 163 -56.42 -9.92 36.66
CA GLU A 163 -57.38 -9.16 37.47
C GLU A 163 -58.82 -9.31 36.95
N THR A 164 -59.02 -9.25 35.63
CA THR A 164 -60.35 -9.49 35.03
C THR A 164 -60.82 -10.93 35.25
N ARG A 165 -59.93 -11.92 35.09
CA ARG A 165 -60.22 -13.32 35.42
C ARG A 165 -60.64 -13.47 36.88
N ASP A 166 -59.91 -12.86 37.82
CA ASP A 166 -60.21 -12.98 39.25
C ASP A 166 -61.56 -12.33 39.60
N LYS A 167 -61.93 -11.22 38.94
CA LYS A 167 -63.27 -10.61 39.02
C LYS A 167 -64.37 -11.56 38.52
N VAL A 168 -64.18 -12.18 37.34
CA VAL A 168 -65.15 -13.13 36.77
C VAL A 168 -65.30 -14.37 37.67
N VAL A 169 -64.19 -14.91 38.18
CA VAL A 169 -64.23 -16.05 39.11
C VAL A 169 -64.95 -15.67 40.40
N LYS A 170 -64.78 -14.44 40.90
CA LYS A 170 -65.53 -13.95 42.07
C LYS A 170 -67.04 -13.88 41.78
N GLN A 171 -67.44 -13.29 40.66
CA GLN A 171 -68.85 -13.22 40.22
C GLN A 171 -69.45 -14.63 40.04
N LEU A 172 -68.68 -15.57 39.49
CA LEU A 172 -69.10 -16.96 39.35
C LEU A 172 -69.37 -17.61 40.71
N ARG A 173 -68.48 -17.40 41.71
CA ARG A 173 -68.71 -17.91 43.06
C ARG A 173 -69.95 -17.30 43.71
N GLU A 174 -70.15 -15.99 43.56
CA GLU A 174 -71.34 -15.27 44.07
C GLU A 174 -72.63 -15.82 43.43
N LEU A 175 -72.64 -16.03 42.11
CA LEU A 175 -73.78 -16.61 41.40
C LEU A 175 -74.05 -18.05 41.85
N HIS A 176 -73.02 -18.87 42.03
CA HIS A 176 -73.18 -20.24 42.55
C HIS A 176 -73.74 -20.25 43.97
N GLN A 177 -73.32 -19.31 44.82
CA GLN A 177 -73.87 -19.16 46.16
C GLN A 177 -75.36 -18.76 46.10
N SER A 178 -75.71 -17.75 45.30
CA SER A 178 -77.11 -17.35 45.09
C SER A 178 -77.97 -18.50 44.55
N GLN A 179 -77.47 -19.26 43.57
CA GLN A 179 -78.17 -20.43 43.04
C GLN A 179 -78.36 -21.53 44.09
N ALA A 180 -77.38 -21.75 44.97
CA ALA A 180 -77.49 -22.72 46.06
C ALA A 180 -78.55 -22.28 47.08
N GLU A 181 -78.59 -20.99 47.42
CA GLU A 181 -79.61 -20.39 48.28
C GLU A 181 -81.02 -20.47 47.65
N ASP A 182 -81.16 -20.12 46.36
CA ASP A 182 -82.41 -20.23 45.61
C ASP A 182 -82.90 -21.67 45.50
N ARG A 183 -82.00 -22.63 45.24
CA ARG A 183 -82.35 -24.06 45.25
C ARG A 183 -82.79 -24.52 46.64
N ALA A 184 -82.15 -24.04 47.70
CA ALA A 184 -82.54 -24.36 49.07
C ALA A 184 -83.91 -23.78 49.42
N THR A 185 -84.19 -22.52 49.04
CA THR A 185 -85.51 -21.89 49.26
C THR A 185 -86.60 -22.54 48.42
N PHE A 186 -86.31 -22.86 47.15
CA PHE A 186 -87.24 -23.61 46.29
C PHE A 186 -87.51 -25.00 46.84
N SER A 187 -86.49 -25.73 47.29
CA SER A 187 -86.66 -27.04 47.92
C SER A 187 -87.54 -26.95 49.17
N LYS A 188 -87.36 -25.91 50.01
CA LYS A 188 -88.25 -25.66 51.16
C LYS A 188 -89.70 -25.42 50.72
N LYS A 189 -89.92 -24.54 49.74
CA LYS A 189 -91.26 -24.25 49.19
C LYS A 189 -91.91 -25.49 48.55
N MET A 190 -91.14 -26.28 47.82
CA MET A 190 -91.60 -27.51 47.18
C MET A 190 -91.99 -28.55 48.24
N LYS A 191 -91.22 -28.70 49.32
CA LYS A 191 -91.59 -29.56 50.44
C LYS A 191 -92.89 -29.10 51.10
N SER A 192 -93.02 -27.80 51.41
CA SER A 192 -94.27 -27.28 52.00
C SER A 192 -95.48 -27.46 51.07
N LEU A 193 -95.28 -27.32 49.75
CA LEU A 193 -96.35 -27.53 48.78
C LEU A 193 -96.67 -29.03 48.61
N SER A 194 -95.67 -29.90 48.61
CA SER A 194 -95.87 -31.36 48.61
C SER A 194 -96.62 -31.78 49.86
N GLU A 195 -96.24 -31.30 51.04
CA GLU A 195 -96.97 -31.54 52.29
C GLU A 195 -98.42 -31.04 52.21
N PHE A 196 -98.66 -29.86 51.61
CA PHE A 196 -100.01 -29.33 51.39
C PHE A 196 -100.82 -30.17 50.38
N ILE A 197 -100.21 -30.59 49.27
CA ILE A 197 -100.86 -31.45 48.26
C ILE A 197 -101.11 -32.84 48.84
N ASP A 198 -100.18 -33.43 49.59
CA ASP A 198 -100.36 -34.72 50.24
C ASP A 198 -101.50 -34.62 51.27
N GLN A 199 -101.60 -33.51 51.99
CA GLN A 199 -102.73 -33.22 52.87
C GLN A 199 -104.05 -33.08 52.10
N GLN A 200 -104.07 -32.30 51.02
CA GLN A 200 -105.27 -32.12 50.18
C GLN A 200 -105.66 -33.38 49.41
N ASN A 201 -104.69 -34.16 48.91
CA ASN A 201 -104.92 -35.43 48.23
C ASN A 201 -105.41 -36.48 49.22
N ARG A 202 -104.95 -36.45 50.48
CA ARG A 202 -105.52 -37.29 51.53
C ARG A 202 -106.98 -36.92 51.79
N GLU A 203 -107.27 -35.63 51.94
CA GLU A 203 -108.65 -35.11 52.10
C GLU A 203 -109.52 -35.37 50.85
N PHE A 204 -108.93 -35.32 49.66
CA PHE A 204 -109.59 -35.54 48.38
C PHE A 204 -109.73 -37.02 48.03
N GLU A 205 -108.80 -37.91 48.38
CA GLU A 205 -108.96 -39.36 48.30
C GLU A 205 -110.07 -39.82 49.26
N GLU A 206 -110.13 -39.23 50.46
CA GLU A 206 -111.27 -39.40 51.39
C GLU A 206 -112.58 -38.90 50.76
N SER A 207 -112.56 -37.82 49.98
CA SER A 207 -113.75 -37.26 49.29
C SER A 207 -114.08 -37.94 47.94
N MET A 208 -113.11 -38.50 47.22
CA MET A 208 -113.23 -39.24 45.95
C MET A 208 -113.62 -40.69 46.21
N ALA A 209 -113.18 -41.30 47.31
CA ALA A 209 -113.78 -42.54 47.80
C ALA A 209 -115.30 -42.36 48.04
N ALA A 210 -115.75 -41.14 48.34
CA ALA A 210 -117.17 -40.79 48.44
C ALA A 210 -117.82 -40.39 47.10
N ALA A 211 -117.09 -39.85 46.13
CA ALA A 211 -117.63 -39.33 44.86
C ALA A 211 -117.43 -40.24 43.62
N ALA A 212 -116.54 -41.24 43.67
CA ALA A 212 -116.33 -42.23 42.61
C ALA A 212 -117.43 -43.32 42.56
N ALA A 213 -118.55 -43.10 43.26
CA ALA A 213 -119.79 -43.86 43.13
C ALA A 213 -120.78 -43.23 42.12
N SER A 214 -120.45 -42.16 41.40
CA SER A 214 -121.45 -41.47 40.55
C SER A 214 -120.91 -40.83 39.25
N SER A 215 -121.30 -41.47 38.13
CA SER A 215 -121.57 -40.92 36.77
C SER A 215 -120.45 -40.41 35.84
N VAL A 216 -119.93 -41.32 35.02
CA VAL A 216 -120.06 -41.47 33.54
C VAL A 216 -120.71 -40.33 32.67
N THR A 217 -119.98 -39.93 31.60
CA THR A 217 -120.37 -39.52 30.19
C THR A 217 -121.02 -38.16 29.84
N HIS A 218 -120.54 -37.41 28.82
CA HIS A 218 -120.71 -37.56 27.32
C HIS A 218 -120.58 -36.23 26.50
N ASN A 219 -120.06 -36.36 25.26
CA ASN A 219 -120.41 -35.68 23.96
C ASN A 219 -120.01 -34.21 23.64
N ASN A 220 -119.96 -33.72 22.38
CA ASN A 220 -119.57 -34.18 21.02
C ASN A 220 -119.87 -33.02 19.99
N GLY A 221 -119.04 -32.83 18.94
CA GLY A 221 -119.31 -32.21 17.60
C GLY A 221 -119.73 -30.72 17.49
N LEU A 222 -119.77 -30.02 16.34
CA LEU A 222 -119.39 -30.16 14.91
C LEU A 222 -119.95 -28.89 14.17
N GLY A 223 -119.43 -28.49 13.00
CA GLY A 223 -120.27 -27.89 11.93
C GLY A 223 -119.91 -26.52 11.30
N GLU A 224 -120.02 -26.46 9.97
CA GLU A 224 -119.51 -25.51 8.96
C GLU A 224 -120.53 -24.49 8.37
N GLU A 225 -119.99 -23.48 7.63
CA GLU A 225 -120.49 -22.76 6.40
C GLU A 225 -121.85 -21.97 6.46
N PRO A 226 -122.37 -21.22 5.44
CA PRO A 226 -121.90 -20.77 4.08
C PRO A 226 -122.34 -19.31 3.62
N LEU A 227 -122.03 -18.94 2.34
CA LEU A 227 -122.78 -18.13 1.30
C LEU A 227 -123.35 -16.71 1.64
N THR A 228 -123.36 -15.67 0.78
CA THR A 228 -124.24 -15.47 -0.41
C THR A 228 -124.03 -14.07 -1.07
N ARG A 229 -124.50 -13.95 -2.32
CA ARG A 229 -124.35 -12.93 -3.40
C ARG A 229 -125.49 -11.88 -3.45
N GLY A 230 -125.28 -10.68 -4.07
CA GLY A 230 -126.36 -9.71 -4.36
C GLY A 230 -126.05 -8.63 -5.44
N LEU A 231 -127.04 -8.30 -6.29
CA LEU A 231 -127.07 -7.43 -7.51
C LEU A 231 -127.53 -5.97 -7.25
N MET A 232 -127.24 -5.00 -8.16
CA MET A 232 -127.99 -3.73 -8.44
C MET A 232 -127.54 -3.07 -9.80
N THR A 233 -128.41 -2.81 -10.82
CA THR A 233 -129.25 -1.63 -11.26
C THR A 233 -128.53 -0.44 -11.96
N ILE A 234 -129.10 -0.02 -13.12
CA ILE A 234 -128.42 0.58 -14.30
C ILE A 234 -128.47 2.13 -14.39
N GLU A 235 -129.18 2.84 -13.51
CA GLU A 235 -129.41 4.29 -13.69
C GLU A 235 -128.49 5.19 -12.84
N GLU A 236 -127.69 4.61 -11.94
CA GLU A 236 -126.56 5.31 -11.28
C GLU A 236 -125.27 5.27 -12.11
N GLU A 237 -125.29 4.57 -13.25
CA GLU A 237 -124.11 4.19 -14.05
C GLU A 237 -123.49 5.36 -14.82
N THR A 238 -124.26 6.39 -15.21
CA THR A 238 -123.78 7.43 -16.14
C THR A 238 -123.11 8.63 -15.46
N LYS A 239 -123.49 8.97 -14.22
CA LYS A 239 -122.77 9.95 -13.39
C LYS A 239 -121.60 9.32 -12.64
N LYS A 240 -121.72 8.02 -12.27
CA LYS A 240 -120.56 7.24 -11.87
C LYS A 240 -119.60 7.05 -13.05
N ALA A 241 -120.04 6.89 -14.30
CA ALA A 241 -119.15 6.68 -15.46
C ALA A 241 -118.09 7.78 -15.66
N GLY A 242 -118.41 9.07 -15.52
CA GLY A 242 -117.42 10.15 -15.66
C GLY A 242 -116.42 10.21 -14.50
N LEU A 243 -116.89 10.01 -13.26
CA LEU A 243 -116.02 9.87 -12.09
C LEU A 243 -115.22 8.55 -12.15
N VAL A 244 -115.80 7.49 -12.73
CA VAL A 244 -115.22 6.18 -13.01
C VAL A 244 -114.22 6.26 -14.15
N GLU A 245 -114.31 7.21 -15.07
CA GLU A 245 -113.33 7.41 -16.15
C GLU A 245 -112.09 8.16 -15.63
N GLU A 246 -112.28 9.19 -14.79
CA GLU A 246 -111.19 9.86 -14.05
C GLU A 246 -110.56 8.90 -13.04
N LEU A 247 -111.38 8.18 -12.26
CA LEU A 247 -110.92 7.08 -11.40
C LEU A 247 -110.33 5.95 -12.24
N ALA A 248 -110.77 5.65 -13.45
CA ALA A 248 -110.19 4.60 -14.29
C ALA A 248 -108.84 5.02 -14.83
N LYS A 249 -108.62 6.31 -15.13
CA LYS A 249 -107.29 6.85 -15.47
C LYS A 249 -106.36 6.84 -14.26
N GLN A 250 -106.86 7.20 -13.08
CA GLN A 250 -106.11 7.12 -11.83
C GLN A 250 -105.80 5.66 -11.43
N ILE A 251 -106.77 4.75 -11.60
CA ILE A 251 -106.64 3.30 -11.43
C ILE A 251 -105.74 2.71 -12.51
N ALA A 252 -105.71 3.24 -13.74
CA ALA A 252 -104.81 2.78 -14.79
C ALA A 252 -103.36 3.16 -14.47
N ASN A 253 -103.13 4.41 -14.02
CA ASN A 253 -101.82 4.85 -13.55
C ASN A 253 -101.39 4.10 -12.29
N GLU A 254 -102.30 3.90 -11.32
CA GLU A 254 -102.04 3.06 -10.14
C GLU A 254 -101.83 1.61 -10.53
N LYS A 255 -102.55 1.06 -11.52
CA LYS A 255 -102.34 -0.28 -12.06
C LYS A 255 -100.99 -0.40 -12.74
N GLU A 256 -100.53 0.61 -13.45
CA GLU A 256 -99.21 0.63 -14.09
C GLU A 256 -98.09 0.70 -13.04
N VAL A 257 -98.26 1.52 -12.00
CA VAL A 257 -97.36 1.53 -10.83
C VAL A 257 -97.42 0.20 -10.07
N MET A 258 -98.60 -0.39 -9.92
CA MET A 258 -98.81 -1.73 -9.34
C MET A 258 -98.19 -2.82 -10.20
N GLN A 259 -98.23 -2.67 -11.52
CA GLN A 259 -97.66 -3.63 -12.46
C GLN A 259 -96.14 -3.54 -12.41
N HIS A 260 -95.58 -2.34 -12.44
CA HIS A 260 -94.14 -2.13 -12.29
C HIS A 260 -93.61 -2.57 -10.91
N THR A 261 -94.38 -2.38 -9.83
CA THR A 261 -94.02 -2.93 -8.52
C THR A 261 -94.15 -4.45 -8.47
N LYS A 262 -95.18 -5.04 -9.10
CA LYS A 262 -95.29 -6.50 -9.28
C LYS A 262 -94.14 -7.07 -10.09
N ASP A 263 -93.73 -6.41 -11.16
CA ASP A 263 -92.63 -6.85 -12.02
C ASP A 263 -91.29 -6.77 -11.29
N LYS A 264 -91.08 -5.72 -10.47
CA LYS A 264 -89.92 -5.65 -9.55
C LYS A 264 -89.96 -6.76 -8.48
N ILE A 265 -91.12 -6.99 -7.87
CA ILE A 265 -91.29 -8.08 -6.89
C ILE A 265 -91.06 -9.43 -7.57
N PHE A 266 -91.50 -9.61 -8.81
CA PHE A 266 -91.30 -10.82 -9.60
C PHE A 266 -89.82 -11.01 -9.96
N LEU A 267 -89.14 -9.94 -10.38
CA LEU A 267 -87.70 -9.95 -10.66
C LEU A 267 -86.91 -10.31 -9.40
N TYR A 268 -87.19 -9.66 -8.28
CA TYR A 268 -86.56 -10.00 -7.00
C TYR A 268 -86.86 -11.44 -6.60
N ARG A 269 -88.11 -11.90 -6.70
CA ARG A 269 -88.47 -13.30 -6.41
C ARG A 269 -87.74 -14.29 -7.31
N THR A 270 -87.56 -13.97 -8.58
CA THR A 270 -86.86 -14.82 -9.55
C THR A 270 -85.37 -14.88 -9.24
N SER A 271 -84.72 -13.73 -9.05
CA SER A 271 -83.31 -13.66 -8.63
C SER A 271 -83.09 -14.32 -7.25
N PHE A 272 -84.05 -14.22 -6.33
CA PHE A 272 -84.01 -14.91 -5.04
C PHE A 272 -84.22 -16.41 -5.16
N ALA A 273 -85.12 -16.88 -6.03
CA ALA A 273 -85.29 -18.30 -6.31
C ALA A 273 -84.02 -18.89 -6.93
N GLU A 274 -83.36 -18.13 -7.78
CA GLU A 274 -82.08 -18.50 -8.38
C GLU A 274 -80.95 -18.53 -7.34
N LEU A 275 -80.86 -17.52 -6.46
CA LEU A 275 -79.95 -17.53 -5.31
C LEU A 275 -80.22 -18.68 -4.34
N LYS A 276 -81.49 -19.00 -4.09
CA LYS A 276 -81.91 -20.12 -3.23
C LYS A 276 -81.52 -21.46 -3.85
N ARG A 277 -81.65 -21.60 -5.17
CA ARG A 277 -81.25 -22.79 -5.93
C ARG A 277 -79.73 -22.99 -5.91
N VAL A 278 -78.95 -21.92 -6.07
CA VAL A 278 -77.48 -21.98 -6.11
C VAL A 278 -76.87 -22.09 -4.70
N SER A 279 -77.47 -21.45 -3.69
CA SER A 279 -76.95 -21.40 -2.32
C SER A 279 -77.45 -22.55 -1.42
N GLY A 280 -78.62 -23.14 -1.71
CA GLY A 280 -79.23 -24.22 -0.91
C GLY A 280 -79.81 -23.77 0.44
N ILE A 281 -79.86 -22.46 0.70
CA ILE A 281 -80.28 -21.88 1.99
C ILE A 281 -81.70 -21.34 1.86
N ASN A 282 -82.59 -21.79 2.75
CA ASN A 282 -84.03 -21.51 2.64
C ASN A 282 -84.49 -20.20 3.30
N ALA A 283 -83.66 -19.60 4.17
CA ALA A 283 -83.97 -18.40 4.92
C ALA A 283 -83.21 -17.17 4.38
N LEU A 284 -83.96 -16.10 4.06
CA LEU A 284 -83.43 -14.85 3.49
C LEU A 284 -82.32 -14.22 4.35
N GLY A 285 -82.49 -14.23 5.67
CA GLY A 285 -81.50 -13.68 6.60
C GLY A 285 -80.15 -14.39 6.56
N ASP A 286 -80.13 -15.69 6.26
CA ASP A 286 -78.87 -16.46 6.18
C ASP A 286 -78.11 -16.21 4.88
N ILE A 287 -78.82 -15.96 3.78
CA ILE A 287 -78.22 -15.57 2.49
C ILE A 287 -77.56 -14.18 2.62
N VAL A 288 -78.27 -13.21 3.21
CA VAL A 288 -77.72 -11.86 3.44
C VAL A 288 -76.53 -11.91 4.39
N ARG A 289 -76.60 -12.70 5.47
CA ARG A 289 -75.46 -12.91 6.38
C ARG A 289 -74.24 -13.51 5.67
N LYS A 290 -74.44 -14.49 4.78
CA LYS A 290 -73.33 -15.04 3.98
C LYS A 290 -72.77 -14.03 2.99
N TYR A 291 -73.62 -13.23 2.37
CA TYR A 291 -73.19 -12.19 1.44
C TYR A 291 -72.38 -11.10 2.16
N VAL A 292 -72.86 -10.60 3.31
CA VAL A 292 -72.14 -9.62 4.13
C VAL A 292 -70.80 -10.19 4.58
N LYS A 293 -70.74 -11.46 5.03
CA LYS A 293 -69.47 -12.10 5.35
C LYS A 293 -68.53 -12.18 4.14
N SER A 294 -69.04 -12.55 2.96
CA SER A 294 -68.22 -12.57 1.75
C SER A 294 -67.75 -11.18 1.31
N GLU A 295 -68.53 -10.13 1.58
CA GLU A 295 -68.18 -8.74 1.28
C GLU A 295 -67.13 -8.22 2.27
N GLU A 296 -67.26 -8.54 3.57
CA GLU A 296 -66.26 -8.25 4.59
C GLU A 296 -64.92 -8.98 4.31
N GLU A 297 -64.98 -10.24 3.88
CA GLU A 297 -63.83 -11.01 3.43
C GLU A 297 -63.19 -10.40 2.18
N ALA A 298 -63.99 -10.00 1.19
CA ALA A 298 -63.51 -9.34 -0.02
C ALA A 298 -62.88 -7.97 0.28
N PHE A 299 -63.46 -7.19 1.19
CA PHE A 299 -62.93 -5.90 1.62
C PHE A 299 -61.62 -6.06 2.40
N SER A 300 -61.55 -7.06 3.27
CA SER A 300 -60.33 -7.42 4.00
C SER A 300 -59.23 -7.88 3.05
N LEU A 301 -59.58 -8.68 2.04
CA LEU A 301 -58.65 -9.13 1.00
C LEU A 301 -58.16 -7.95 0.15
N PHE A 302 -59.05 -7.01 -0.21
CA PHE A 302 -58.68 -5.82 -0.94
C PHE A 302 -57.67 -4.96 -0.15
N ASN A 303 -57.92 -4.75 1.14
CA ASN A 303 -56.99 -4.03 2.00
C ASN A 303 -55.65 -4.76 2.15
N TYR A 304 -55.68 -6.09 2.25
CA TYR A 304 -54.47 -6.91 2.27
C TYR A 304 -53.67 -6.80 0.96
N VAL A 305 -54.34 -6.89 -0.19
CA VAL A 305 -53.72 -6.73 -1.52
C VAL A 305 -53.15 -5.32 -1.69
N GLN A 306 -53.86 -4.29 -1.22
CA GLN A 306 -53.35 -2.91 -1.19
C GLN A 306 -52.08 -2.79 -0.35
N ALA A 307 -52.09 -3.32 0.88
CA ALA A 307 -50.94 -3.30 1.76
C ALA A 307 -49.75 -4.06 1.14
N GLN A 308 -50.01 -5.22 0.55
CA GLN A 308 -48.96 -6.02 -0.09
C GLN A 308 -48.42 -5.36 -1.36
N ASN A 309 -49.25 -4.67 -2.14
CA ASN A 309 -48.79 -3.86 -3.27
C ASN A 309 -47.90 -2.71 -2.80
N GLN A 310 -48.26 -2.01 -1.72
CA GLN A 310 -47.42 -0.96 -1.13
C GLN A 310 -46.09 -1.50 -0.61
N GLU A 311 -46.09 -2.68 0.02
CA GLU A 311 -44.87 -3.37 0.46
C GLU A 311 -44.00 -3.80 -0.73
N THR A 312 -44.62 -4.26 -1.82
CA THR A 312 -43.94 -4.62 -3.07
C THR A 312 -43.28 -3.40 -3.69
N ASP A 313 -43.97 -2.27 -3.77
CA ASP A 313 -43.40 -1.00 -4.25
C ASP A 313 -42.23 -0.53 -3.39
N TRP A 314 -42.34 -0.69 -2.06
CA TRP A 314 -41.25 -0.39 -1.13
C TRP A 314 -40.04 -1.28 -1.37
N THR A 315 -40.27 -2.57 -1.59
CA THR A 315 -39.24 -3.56 -1.87
C THR A 315 -38.55 -3.29 -3.22
N LEU A 316 -39.33 -2.92 -4.25
CA LEU A 316 -38.80 -2.53 -5.56
C LEU A 316 -37.94 -1.27 -5.49
N LYS A 317 -38.39 -0.23 -4.76
CA LYS A 317 -37.58 0.99 -4.54
C LYS A 317 -36.29 0.68 -3.79
N ARG A 318 -36.36 -0.17 -2.76
CA ARG A 318 -35.19 -0.63 -1.99
C ARG A 318 -34.22 -1.39 -2.91
N ARG A 319 -34.73 -2.27 -3.76
CA ARG A 319 -33.95 -3.02 -4.75
C ARG A 319 -33.26 -2.10 -5.74
N ALA A 320 -33.99 -1.18 -6.36
CA ALA A 320 -33.42 -0.21 -7.32
C ALA A 320 -32.30 0.63 -6.69
N ARG A 321 -32.46 1.03 -5.42
CA ARG A 321 -31.41 1.73 -4.67
C ARG A 321 -30.18 0.85 -4.46
N LEU A 322 -30.36 -0.41 -4.07
CA LEU A 322 -29.24 -1.34 -3.87
C LEU A 322 -28.53 -1.64 -5.19
N GLU A 323 -29.26 -1.82 -6.28
CA GLU A 323 -28.68 -2.01 -7.62
C GLU A 323 -27.86 -0.78 -8.04
N ALA A 324 -28.36 0.44 -7.80
CA ALA A 324 -27.59 1.65 -8.05
C ALA A 324 -26.33 1.73 -7.16
N GLU A 325 -26.43 1.39 -5.87
CA GLU A 325 -25.27 1.33 -4.98
C GLU A 325 -24.24 0.29 -5.47
N ILE A 326 -24.67 -0.90 -5.91
CA ILE A 326 -23.80 -1.94 -6.50
C ILE A 326 -23.07 -1.39 -7.72
N CYS A 327 -23.77 -0.77 -8.68
CA CYS A 327 -23.11 -0.19 -9.86
C CYS A 327 -22.05 0.84 -9.47
N THR A 328 -22.34 1.73 -8.50
CA THR A 328 -21.32 2.70 -8.06
C THR A 328 -20.11 2.06 -7.37
N TYR A 329 -20.27 0.89 -6.74
CA TYR A 329 -19.14 0.15 -6.16
C TYR A 329 -18.35 -0.60 -7.23
N GLU A 330 -19.01 -1.15 -8.25
CA GLU A 330 -18.37 -1.79 -9.40
C GLU A 330 -17.55 -0.78 -10.20
N ASP A 331 -18.09 0.41 -10.46
CA ASP A 331 -17.37 1.49 -11.15
C ASP A 331 -16.12 1.92 -10.38
N LYS A 332 -16.26 2.15 -9.06
CA LYS A 332 -15.11 2.49 -8.20
C LYS A 332 -14.07 1.38 -8.16
N LEU A 333 -14.51 0.12 -8.11
CA LEU A 333 -13.59 -1.02 -8.12
C LEU A 333 -12.82 -1.09 -9.44
N SER A 334 -13.51 -0.86 -10.57
CA SER A 334 -12.89 -0.81 -11.90
C SER A 334 -11.89 0.35 -12.03
N GLU A 335 -12.23 1.53 -11.52
CA GLU A 335 -11.30 2.68 -11.46
C GLU A 335 -10.08 2.40 -10.57
N GLU A 336 -10.27 1.79 -9.40
CA GLU A 336 -9.15 1.40 -8.53
C GLU A 336 -8.27 0.31 -9.16
N GLU A 337 -8.87 -0.62 -9.90
CA GLU A 337 -8.14 -1.70 -10.58
C GLU A 337 -7.34 -1.18 -11.78
N THR A 338 -7.90 -0.26 -12.57
CA THR A 338 -7.18 0.42 -13.66
C THR A 338 -6.02 1.26 -13.10
N GLN A 339 -6.24 2.06 -12.05
CA GLN A 339 -5.17 2.81 -11.38
C GLN A 339 -4.07 1.89 -10.84
N ARG A 340 -4.44 0.73 -10.26
CA ARG A 340 -3.47 -0.26 -9.79
C ARG A 340 -2.69 -0.87 -10.96
N ALA A 341 -3.35 -1.17 -12.08
CA ALA A 341 -2.71 -1.70 -13.28
C ALA A 341 -1.70 -0.70 -13.87
N ASP A 342 -2.08 0.58 -13.96
CA ASP A 342 -1.20 1.65 -14.44
C ASP A 342 0.01 1.84 -13.52
N ALA A 343 -0.21 1.88 -12.20
CA ALA A 343 0.89 1.95 -11.23
C ALA A 343 1.83 0.74 -11.31
N MET A 344 1.30 -0.46 -11.54
CA MET A 344 2.09 -1.67 -11.76
C MET A 344 2.88 -1.59 -13.07
N ALA A 345 2.28 -1.07 -14.15
CA ALA A 345 2.95 -0.88 -15.43
C ALA A 345 4.09 0.14 -15.31
N ASP A 346 3.88 1.26 -14.60
CA ASP A 346 4.89 2.27 -14.32
C ASP A 346 6.06 1.71 -13.50
N LEU A 347 5.77 0.93 -12.45
CA LEU A 347 6.80 0.28 -11.64
C LEU A 347 7.58 -0.75 -12.45
N GLN A 348 6.91 -1.53 -13.30
CA GLN A 348 7.58 -2.46 -14.22
C GLN A 348 8.44 -1.72 -15.25
N GLY A 349 7.99 -0.56 -15.76
CA GLY A 349 8.76 0.29 -16.66
C GLY A 349 10.03 0.83 -15.99
N LYS A 350 9.89 1.40 -14.79
CA LYS A 350 11.02 1.86 -13.97
C LYS A 350 12.00 0.73 -13.65
N TRP A 351 11.49 -0.45 -13.32
CA TRP A 351 12.33 -1.63 -13.08
C TRP A 351 13.09 -2.07 -14.35
N ARG A 352 12.42 -2.10 -15.50
CA ARG A 352 13.06 -2.41 -16.79
C ARG A 352 14.16 -1.41 -17.13
N SER A 353 13.88 -0.11 -17.03
CA SER A 353 14.89 0.94 -17.30
C SER A 353 16.05 0.87 -16.30
N ALA A 354 15.78 0.68 -15.01
CA ALA A 354 16.83 0.51 -14.01
C ALA A 354 17.70 -0.73 -14.27
N LYS A 355 17.09 -1.82 -14.75
CA LYS A 355 17.81 -3.04 -15.14
C LYS A 355 18.67 -2.82 -16.37
N GLU A 356 18.14 -2.19 -17.41
CA GLU A 356 18.87 -1.84 -18.63
C GLU A 356 20.07 -0.94 -18.31
N ASN A 357 19.88 0.12 -17.51
CA ASN A 357 20.97 0.99 -17.06
C ASN A 357 22.04 0.23 -16.24
N ALA A 358 21.62 -0.73 -15.41
CA ALA A 358 22.54 -1.56 -14.65
C ALA A 358 23.35 -2.51 -15.55
N ASP A 359 22.71 -3.09 -16.57
CA ASP A 359 23.36 -3.92 -17.56
C ASP A 359 24.34 -3.09 -18.40
N GLU A 360 23.96 -1.88 -18.86
CA GLU A 360 24.86 -0.94 -19.54
C GLU A 360 26.08 -0.57 -18.68
N CYS A 361 25.88 -0.21 -17.41
CA CYS A 361 26.99 0.07 -16.49
C CYS A 361 27.90 -1.14 -16.31
N LYS A 362 27.34 -2.36 -16.28
CA LYS A 362 28.10 -3.60 -16.20
C LYS A 362 28.91 -3.85 -17.46
N TYR A 363 28.33 -3.65 -18.65
CA TYR A 363 29.05 -3.77 -19.92
C TYR A 363 30.18 -2.75 -20.02
N ALA A 364 29.93 -1.48 -19.69
CA ALA A 364 30.96 -0.44 -19.66
C ALA A 364 32.09 -0.76 -18.66
N ALA A 365 31.77 -1.32 -17.49
CA ALA A 365 32.78 -1.75 -16.52
C ALA A 365 33.62 -2.93 -17.02
N LEU A 366 33.00 -3.89 -17.73
CA LEU A 366 33.72 -5.01 -18.37
C LEU A 366 34.65 -4.52 -19.48
N GLU A 367 34.20 -3.60 -20.33
CA GLU A 367 35.02 -2.99 -21.38
C GLU A 367 36.21 -2.23 -20.79
N ALA A 368 35.98 -1.40 -19.77
CA ALA A 368 37.04 -0.69 -19.06
C ALA A 368 38.04 -1.65 -18.40
N GLN A 369 37.56 -2.78 -17.86
CA GLN A 369 38.41 -3.83 -17.31
C GLN A 369 39.29 -4.48 -18.39
N GLN A 370 38.73 -4.80 -19.57
CA GLN A 370 39.49 -5.36 -20.69
C GLN A 370 40.56 -4.37 -21.18
N ALA A 371 40.23 -3.08 -21.27
CA ALA A 371 41.19 -2.03 -21.62
C ALA A 371 42.34 -1.95 -20.59
N LEU A 372 42.03 -2.01 -19.29
CA LEU A 372 43.04 -2.05 -18.23
C LEU A 372 43.94 -3.29 -18.33
N GLU A 373 43.40 -4.46 -18.66
CA GLU A 373 44.18 -5.68 -18.86
C GLU A 373 45.08 -5.60 -20.10
N GLN A 374 44.63 -4.95 -21.19
CA GLN A 374 45.48 -4.66 -22.34
C GLN A 374 46.63 -3.70 -21.97
N ILE A 375 46.33 -2.64 -21.23
CA ILE A 375 47.34 -1.69 -20.73
C ILE A 375 48.33 -2.40 -19.81
N ALA A 376 47.87 -3.24 -18.89
CA ALA A 376 48.73 -4.02 -18.00
C ALA A 376 49.71 -4.90 -18.78
N ARG A 377 49.25 -5.61 -19.82
CA ARG A 377 50.11 -6.42 -20.70
C ARG A 377 51.14 -5.57 -21.44
N LYS A 378 50.76 -4.40 -21.95
CA LYS A 378 51.68 -3.47 -22.62
C LYS A 378 52.74 -2.93 -21.65
N ILE A 379 52.34 -2.49 -20.46
CA ILE A 379 53.24 -2.00 -19.41
C ILE A 379 54.21 -3.10 -18.98
N GLN A 380 53.72 -4.33 -18.79
CA GLN A 380 54.58 -5.48 -18.48
C GLN A 380 55.61 -5.72 -19.60
N SER A 381 55.19 -5.66 -20.88
CA SER A 381 56.11 -5.78 -22.01
C SER A 381 57.16 -4.65 -22.04
N PHE A 382 56.75 -3.39 -21.82
CA PHE A 382 57.67 -2.25 -21.76
C PHE A 382 58.64 -2.34 -20.59
N PHE A 383 58.18 -2.78 -19.42
CA PHE A 383 58.98 -2.99 -18.22
C PHE A 383 60.17 -3.93 -18.52
N PHE A 384 59.92 -5.06 -19.19
CA PHE A 384 60.98 -5.98 -19.59
C PHE A 384 61.83 -5.45 -20.77
N LYS A 385 61.21 -4.80 -21.77
CA LYS A 385 61.93 -4.33 -22.97
C LYS A 385 62.93 -3.21 -22.68
N ILE A 386 62.61 -2.33 -21.72
CA ILE A 386 63.48 -1.24 -21.26
C ILE A 386 64.41 -1.73 -20.12
N GLN A 387 64.35 -3.02 -19.78
CA GLN A 387 65.17 -3.66 -18.77
C GLN A 387 65.04 -2.99 -17.39
N CYS A 388 63.83 -2.55 -17.04
CA CYS A 388 63.57 -1.98 -15.72
C CYS A 388 63.84 -3.01 -14.61
N ASP A 389 63.69 -4.31 -14.91
CA ASP A 389 64.04 -5.44 -14.03
C ASP A 389 65.54 -5.46 -13.65
N GLN A 390 66.43 -5.00 -14.53
CA GLN A 390 67.86 -4.91 -14.21
C GLN A 390 68.17 -3.83 -13.18
N LEU A 391 67.40 -2.74 -13.12
CA LEU A 391 67.51 -1.77 -12.03
C LEU A 391 67.06 -2.36 -10.69
N VAL A 392 66.05 -3.24 -10.70
CA VAL A 392 65.58 -3.95 -9.51
C VAL A 392 66.63 -4.95 -9.03
N ALA A 393 67.26 -5.69 -9.95
CA ALA A 393 68.34 -6.63 -9.63
C ALA A 393 69.61 -5.94 -9.09
N LEU A 394 70.03 -4.82 -9.69
CA LEU A 394 71.19 -4.04 -9.23
C LEU A 394 70.98 -3.40 -7.84
N ALA A 395 69.73 -3.15 -7.44
CA ALA A 395 69.40 -2.70 -6.08
C ALA A 395 69.51 -3.83 -5.04
N HIS A 396 69.33 -5.10 -5.44
CA HIS A 396 69.41 -6.26 -4.55
C HIS A 396 70.88 -6.68 -4.28
N ASP A 397 71.77 -6.54 -5.27
CA ASP A 397 73.21 -6.82 -5.13
C ASP A 397 73.97 -5.74 -4.35
N ALA A 398 73.46 -4.50 -4.31
CA ALA A 398 74.08 -3.40 -3.56
C ALA A 398 73.91 -3.51 -2.02
N SER A 399 73.11 -4.46 -1.52
CA SER A 399 72.98 -4.72 -0.08
C SER A 399 74.13 -5.56 0.52
N GLY A 400 75.07 -6.00 -0.31
CA GLY A 400 76.06 -7.01 0.04
C GLY A 400 77.54 -6.62 -0.09
N ASN A 401 77.96 -5.35 -0.11
CA ASN A 401 79.38 -5.05 0.10
C ASN A 401 79.70 -3.59 0.50
N LYS A 402 80.73 -3.43 1.34
CA LYS A 402 81.17 -2.15 1.91
C LYS A 402 81.92 -1.28 0.88
N GLY A 403 81.62 0.03 0.90
CA GLY A 403 82.58 1.10 0.56
C GLY A 403 82.58 1.58 -0.90
N GLY A 404 81.84 2.66 -1.18
CA GLY A 404 81.93 3.40 -2.43
C GLY A 404 80.97 4.59 -2.46
N GLN A 405 81.46 5.76 -2.84
CA GLN A 405 80.83 7.06 -2.63
C GLN A 405 80.00 7.50 -3.86
N ARG A 406 78.79 8.04 -3.59
CA ARG A 406 77.83 8.78 -4.49
C ARG A 406 77.01 7.91 -5.45
N VAL A 407 75.69 8.09 -5.64
CA VAL A 407 74.78 9.24 -5.54
C VAL A 407 73.45 8.81 -4.87
N ILE A 408 72.91 9.66 -3.99
CA ILE A 408 71.65 9.44 -3.28
C ILE A 408 70.48 9.66 -4.25
N PHE A 409 69.77 8.59 -4.60
CA PHE A 409 68.38 8.67 -5.07
C PHE A 409 67.45 8.28 -3.93
N ASN A 410 67.06 9.28 -3.14
CA ASN A 410 65.95 9.15 -2.19
C ASN A 410 64.64 9.38 -2.94
N ARG A 411 63.98 8.29 -3.36
CA ARG A 411 62.51 8.15 -3.39
C ARG A 411 62.14 6.67 -3.60
N SER A 412 61.36 6.13 -2.66
CA SER A 412 60.56 4.89 -2.78
C SER A 412 61.24 3.53 -3.04
N GLY A 413 62.48 3.32 -2.56
CA GLY A 413 63.15 2.00 -2.62
C GLY A 413 62.43 0.85 -1.89
N GLY A 414 61.52 1.15 -0.95
CA GLY A 414 60.71 0.13 -0.26
C GLY A 414 59.53 -0.42 -1.08
N SER A 415 59.07 0.30 -2.12
CA SER A 415 57.96 -0.15 -2.96
C SER A 415 58.42 -1.06 -4.10
N LEU A 416 59.70 -0.97 -4.46
CA LEU A 416 60.31 -1.66 -5.61
C LEU A 416 60.50 -3.17 -5.36
N ALA A 417 60.91 -3.55 -4.15
CA ALA A 417 61.07 -4.94 -3.74
C ALA A 417 59.72 -5.69 -3.59
N LEU A 418 58.62 -4.97 -3.37
CA LEU A 418 57.28 -5.56 -3.28
C LEU A 418 56.67 -5.84 -4.67
N LEU A 419 57.17 -5.17 -5.70
CA LEU A 419 56.73 -5.28 -7.09
C LEU A 419 57.47 -6.37 -7.87
N SER A 420 58.58 -6.93 -7.37
CA SER A 420 59.40 -7.86 -8.17
C SER A 420 58.84 -9.29 -8.24
N GLY A 421 57.79 -9.63 -7.48
CA GLY A 421 57.23 -10.98 -7.39
C GLY A 421 55.78 -11.14 -7.89
N GLN A 422 55.00 -10.05 -7.95
CA GLN A 422 53.64 -10.05 -8.48
C GLN A 422 53.65 -9.28 -9.79
N GLY A 423 53.34 -9.93 -10.92
CA GLY A 423 53.25 -9.26 -12.22
C GLY A 423 52.30 -8.05 -12.23
N VAL A 424 52.20 -7.36 -13.37
CA VAL A 424 51.38 -6.15 -13.47
C VAL A 424 49.89 -6.47 -13.24
N THR A 425 49.32 -6.01 -12.14
CA THR A 425 47.93 -6.13 -11.69
C THR A 425 47.25 -4.76 -11.64
N LYS A 426 45.90 -4.74 -11.64
CA LYS A 426 45.10 -3.49 -11.67
C LYS A 426 45.46 -2.48 -10.58
N SER A 427 45.91 -2.92 -9.41
CA SER A 427 46.30 -2.04 -8.30
C SER A 427 47.73 -1.50 -8.42
N ASN A 428 48.60 -2.16 -9.19
CA ASN A 428 50.03 -1.83 -9.29
C ASN A 428 50.43 -1.26 -10.67
N ILE A 429 49.52 -1.24 -11.66
CA ILE A 429 49.73 -0.71 -13.02
C ILE A 429 50.41 0.67 -13.01
N LEU A 430 49.93 1.60 -12.18
CA LEU A 430 50.46 2.95 -12.12
C LEU A 430 51.87 3.00 -11.52
N ALA A 431 52.18 2.13 -10.55
CA ALA A 431 53.50 2.05 -9.95
C ALA A 431 54.55 1.50 -10.94
N TYR A 432 54.17 0.52 -11.78
CA TYR A 432 55.03 0.07 -12.88
C TYR A 432 55.19 1.13 -13.97
N ALA A 433 54.14 1.89 -14.30
CA ALA A 433 54.22 2.98 -15.26
C ALA A 433 55.19 4.08 -14.80
N GLU A 434 55.15 4.46 -13.52
CA GLU A 434 56.08 5.43 -12.93
C GLU A 434 57.55 4.95 -13.01
N LEU A 435 57.79 3.66 -12.74
CA LEU A 435 59.13 3.09 -12.81
C LEU A 435 59.67 3.03 -14.25
N ILE A 436 58.81 2.72 -15.22
CA ILE A 436 59.15 2.78 -16.65
C ILE A 436 59.48 4.21 -17.05
N GLU A 437 58.71 5.20 -16.60
CA GLU A 437 58.96 6.61 -16.87
C GLU A 437 60.33 7.05 -16.33
N GLN A 438 60.64 6.73 -15.07
CA GLN A 438 61.94 7.03 -14.47
C GLN A 438 63.09 6.41 -15.26
N ARG A 439 62.97 5.14 -15.65
CA ARG A 439 63.98 4.46 -16.46
C ARG A 439 64.11 5.05 -17.87
N ALA A 440 63.00 5.41 -18.51
CA ALA A 440 63.03 6.05 -19.81
C ALA A 440 63.76 7.40 -19.76
N LEU A 441 63.51 8.21 -18.73
CA LEU A 441 64.23 9.47 -18.48
C LEU A 441 65.73 9.25 -18.29
N GLU A 442 66.14 8.22 -17.54
CA GLU A 442 67.55 7.86 -17.38
C GLU A 442 68.21 7.53 -18.71
N ILE A 443 67.60 6.63 -19.50
CA ILE A 443 68.14 6.22 -20.80
C ILE A 443 68.28 7.43 -21.74
N MET A 444 67.28 8.33 -21.76
CA MET A 444 67.37 9.56 -22.54
C MET A 444 68.49 10.48 -22.03
N SER A 445 68.66 10.62 -20.72
CA SER A 445 69.73 11.43 -20.13
C SER A 445 71.13 10.86 -20.44
N ASP A 446 71.27 9.54 -20.43
CA ASP A 446 72.48 8.80 -20.78
C ASP A 446 72.81 8.95 -22.26
N PHE A 447 71.80 8.85 -23.12
CA PHE A 447 71.92 9.07 -24.55
C PHE A 447 72.35 10.50 -24.86
N ASN A 448 71.70 11.50 -24.26
CA ASN A 448 72.08 12.92 -24.38
C ASN A 448 73.51 13.16 -23.89
N ARG A 449 73.91 12.57 -22.75
CA ARG A 449 75.29 12.63 -22.26
C ARG A 449 76.29 12.02 -23.24
N ARG A 450 75.96 10.90 -23.89
CA ARG A 450 76.82 10.26 -24.90
C ARG A 450 76.93 11.09 -26.18
N ILE A 451 75.85 11.74 -26.62
CA ILE A 451 75.88 12.68 -27.75
C ILE A 451 76.74 13.90 -27.41
N SER A 452 76.52 14.56 -26.27
CA SER A 452 77.32 15.71 -25.87
C SER A 452 78.80 15.34 -25.61
N SER A 453 79.08 14.11 -25.17
CA SER A 453 80.45 13.58 -25.07
C SER A 453 81.09 13.35 -26.44
N ARG A 454 80.30 12.86 -27.41
CA ARG A 454 80.75 12.62 -28.78
C ARG A 454 80.97 13.93 -29.54
N GLU A 455 80.17 14.96 -29.27
CA GLU A 455 80.40 16.33 -29.76
C GLU A 455 81.64 16.97 -29.13
N LYS A 456 81.93 16.71 -27.85
CA LYS A 456 83.16 17.19 -27.17
C LYS A 456 84.44 16.45 -27.60
N CYS A 457 84.36 15.19 -28.03
CA CYS A 457 85.50 14.50 -28.66
C CYS A 457 85.66 14.81 -30.16
N ALA A 458 84.70 15.49 -30.78
CA ALA A 458 84.73 15.87 -32.20
C ALA A 458 85.25 17.30 -32.44
N SER A 459 85.81 17.98 -31.43
CA SER A 459 86.54 19.25 -31.64
C SER A 459 88.00 18.98 -32.03
N GLY A 460 88.18 18.31 -33.17
CA GLY A 460 89.50 17.96 -33.68
C GLY A 460 89.46 17.03 -34.89
N HIS A 461 88.70 17.36 -35.94
CA HIS A 461 89.15 17.24 -37.34
C HIS A 461 88.05 17.69 -38.30
N THR A 462 88.50 18.48 -39.27
CA THR A 462 87.76 19.19 -40.32
C THR A 462 87.66 18.30 -41.57
N LEU A 463 86.45 18.21 -42.17
CA LEU A 463 86.13 17.81 -43.57
C LEU A 463 86.42 16.34 -43.95
N GLU A 464 85.63 15.58 -44.72
CA GLU A 464 84.57 15.81 -45.74
C GLU A 464 83.91 14.40 -45.99
N PRO A 465 83.02 14.16 -46.97
CA PRO A 465 81.84 13.32 -46.84
C PRO A 465 81.96 12.01 -47.65
N SER A 466 80.82 11.33 -47.78
CA SER A 466 80.54 10.22 -48.72
C SER A 466 80.83 8.81 -48.20
N ARG A 467 79.73 8.08 -47.94
CA ARG A 467 79.37 6.87 -48.72
C ARG A 467 77.98 6.36 -48.35
N SER A 468 77.04 6.75 -49.22
CA SER A 468 75.98 5.94 -49.81
C SER A 468 75.83 4.49 -49.34
N LEU A 469 74.66 4.18 -48.77
CA LEU A 469 74.04 2.86 -48.77
C LEU A 469 72.56 3.01 -49.16
N THR A 470 72.33 2.72 -50.44
CA THR A 470 71.17 2.01 -51.01
C THR A 470 69.80 2.24 -50.37
N THR A 471 69.06 3.17 -50.96
CA THR A 471 67.59 3.20 -50.98
C THR A 471 67.04 1.92 -51.61
N ALA A 472 66.42 1.06 -50.81
CA ALA A 472 65.45 0.09 -51.27
C ALA A 472 64.07 0.76 -51.28
N THR A 473 63.63 1.12 -52.48
CA THR A 473 62.29 1.61 -52.76
C THR A 473 61.33 0.43 -52.72
N SER A 474 60.56 0.30 -51.64
CA SER A 474 59.31 -0.46 -51.62
C SER A 474 58.20 0.55 -51.38
N GLN A 475 57.64 1.05 -52.49
CA GLN A 475 56.32 1.66 -52.51
C GLN A 475 55.30 0.55 -52.26
N ASP A 476 54.88 0.36 -51.01
CA ASP A 476 53.58 -0.25 -50.74
C ASP A 476 52.54 0.87 -50.76
N TYR A 477 51.85 0.94 -51.89
CA TYR A 477 50.63 1.71 -52.02
C TYR A 477 49.61 1.18 -51.01
N MET A 478 49.20 2.03 -50.08
CA MET A 478 47.93 1.84 -49.38
C MET A 478 46.82 1.87 -50.44
N TYR A 479 46.22 0.70 -50.69
CA TYR A 479 44.88 0.65 -51.23
C TYR A 479 43.89 0.62 -50.06
N PRO A 480 42.84 1.45 -50.05
CA PRO A 480 41.78 1.36 -49.05
C PRO A 480 41.09 0.00 -49.16
N PRO A 481 40.71 -0.67 -48.07
CA PRO A 481 39.75 -1.76 -48.17
C PRO A 481 38.40 -1.18 -48.60
N ASP A 482 37.89 -1.74 -49.71
CA ASP A 482 36.55 -1.54 -50.24
C ASP A 482 35.51 -1.64 -49.12
N MET A 483 34.83 -0.52 -48.89
CA MET A 483 33.55 -0.50 -48.21
C MET A 483 32.52 -0.85 -49.28
N GLU A 484 32.08 -2.11 -49.31
CA GLU A 484 30.83 -2.47 -49.96
C GLU A 484 29.70 -1.75 -49.22
N GLU A 485 29.33 -0.59 -49.76
CA GLU A 485 28.06 0.08 -49.53
C GLU A 485 26.96 -0.80 -50.13
N ASP A 486 26.34 -1.64 -49.30
CA ASP A 486 25.00 -2.14 -49.57
C ASP A 486 23.99 -1.09 -49.06
N ASP A 487 23.98 0.05 -49.76
CA ASP A 487 22.94 1.06 -49.69
C ASP A 487 21.82 0.63 -50.66
N ASN A 488 20.84 -0.11 -50.13
CA ASN A 488 19.54 -0.21 -50.76
C ASN A 488 18.44 -0.53 -49.73
N GLU A 489 17.87 0.50 -49.12
CA GLU A 489 16.51 0.91 -49.45
C GLU A 489 15.93 1.91 -48.44
N SER A 490 15.57 3.07 -49.00
CA SER A 490 14.37 3.84 -48.70
C SER A 490 14.26 4.52 -47.33
N ALA A 491 14.72 5.76 -47.32
CA ALA A 491 14.00 6.82 -46.62
C ALA A 491 12.53 6.84 -47.06
N LYS A 492 11.64 6.27 -46.24
CA LYS A 492 10.20 6.58 -46.26
C LYS A 492 9.65 6.74 -44.85
N ASP A 493 9.37 8.02 -44.58
CA ASP A 493 8.14 8.49 -43.95
C ASP A 493 8.00 8.30 -42.44
N VAL A 494 8.33 9.40 -41.74
CA VAL A 494 7.91 9.73 -40.39
C VAL A 494 6.39 9.97 -40.42
N ASN A 495 5.58 8.92 -40.58
CA ASN A 495 4.13 8.89 -40.36
C ASN A 495 3.57 7.45 -40.43
N ARG A 496 3.95 6.55 -39.51
CA ARG A 496 3.19 5.31 -39.33
C ARG A 496 1.97 5.57 -38.45
N ARG A 497 0.82 5.77 -39.10
CA ARG A 497 -0.50 5.48 -38.50
C ARG A 497 -0.48 4.06 -37.90
N PRO A 498 -1.20 3.83 -36.79
CA PRO A 498 -1.26 2.51 -36.17
C PRO A 498 -1.74 1.46 -37.17
N VAL A 499 -0.96 0.39 -37.30
CA VAL A 499 -1.22 -0.74 -38.19
C VAL A 499 -2.52 -1.42 -37.76
N GLY A 500 -3.43 -1.63 -38.72
CA GLY A 500 -4.72 -2.27 -38.48
C GLY A 500 -4.56 -3.73 -38.04
N LEU A 501 -5.46 -4.17 -37.15
CA LEU A 501 -5.48 -5.49 -36.52
C LEU A 501 -5.40 -6.67 -37.52
N GLU A 502 -5.85 -6.46 -38.75
CA GLU A 502 -5.84 -7.44 -39.83
C GLU A 502 -4.42 -7.70 -40.40
N GLU A 503 -3.56 -6.68 -40.41
CA GLU A 503 -2.20 -6.77 -40.92
C GLU A 503 -1.27 -7.45 -39.90
N ILE A 504 -1.52 -7.26 -38.61
CA ILE A 504 -0.88 -7.99 -37.50
C ILE A 504 -1.21 -9.48 -37.57
N ARG A 505 -2.48 -9.82 -37.89
CA ARG A 505 -2.91 -11.21 -38.05
C ARG A 505 -2.22 -11.90 -39.23
N ARG A 506 -2.06 -11.22 -40.37
CA ARG A 506 -1.29 -11.76 -41.51
C ARG A 506 0.17 -11.98 -41.20
N HIS A 507 0.83 -11.04 -40.51
CA HIS A 507 2.22 -11.19 -40.12
C HIS A 507 2.45 -12.34 -39.13
N THR A 508 1.46 -12.55 -38.24
CA THR A 508 1.47 -13.66 -37.28
C THR A 508 1.22 -15.00 -37.99
N ALA A 509 0.29 -15.05 -38.95
CA ALA A 509 0.04 -16.24 -39.75
C ALA A 509 1.26 -16.64 -40.61
N ALA A 510 1.93 -15.67 -41.24
CA ALA A 510 3.15 -15.92 -42.02
C ALA A 510 4.29 -16.48 -41.15
N ARG A 511 4.46 -15.97 -39.92
CA ARG A 511 5.44 -16.48 -38.94
C ARG A 511 5.13 -17.89 -38.44
N ILE A 512 3.86 -18.27 -38.36
CA ILE A 512 3.45 -19.61 -37.96
C ILE A 512 3.67 -20.61 -39.10
N SER A 513 3.44 -20.21 -40.36
CA SER A 513 3.71 -21.05 -41.53
C SER A 513 5.20 -21.30 -41.78
N GLN A 514 6.09 -20.37 -41.43
CA GLN A 514 7.54 -20.57 -41.53
C GLN A 514 8.14 -21.50 -40.45
N LYS A 515 7.35 -21.87 -39.43
CA LYS A 515 7.77 -22.74 -38.32
C LYS A 515 7.20 -24.17 -38.42
N ARG A 516 6.69 -24.58 -39.58
CA ARG A 516 6.19 -25.93 -39.82
C ARG A 516 6.99 -26.66 -40.89
#